data_AF-A0A838UYD7-F1
#
_entry.id   AF-A0A838UYD7-F1
#
_cell.length_a   1.000
_cell.length_b   1.000
_cell.length_c   1.000
_cell.angle_alpha   90.00
_cell.angle_beta   90.00
_cell.angle_gamma   90.00
#
_symmetry.space_group_name_H-M   'P 1'
#
loop_
_entity.id
_entity.type
_entity.pdbx_description
1 polymer ?
#
loop_
_entity_poly.entity_id
_entity_poly.type
_entity_poly.pdbx_seq_one_letter_code
_entity_poly.pdbx_strand_id
1 'polypeptide(L)'
;MSHNNRAPRPRSSSLVPFMRGIVHNLPFVMLAAAIAAVAFAVGGISGGAPTGSAASSPGTDGWIALRGQSTYAIIAAAQQSPLFHVNRGGTGDYLHDLSHLGTPVMVHGIPGPHPVVLSDYDIIPVLDRNGNAVGAVVAVLNPNHTALRVQSIDTYTTPHPHGAIARMTQGQAVTVMQAQRRQTLVGATQPQLAYFPIDQHALDTGTLDWNSGGILPDDPIWQFPASNGAGYVVGTDNSVHPISALPFAP
;
A
#
# COMPACT_ATOMS: atom_id res chain seq x y z
N MET A 1 -50.79 -53.56 32.72
CA MET A 1 -50.24 -53.55 31.34
C MET A 1 -48.77 -53.94 31.43
N SER A 2 -48.39 -54.94 30.62
CA SER A 2 -47.26 -55.85 30.81
C SER A 2 -45.86 -55.25 30.92
N HIS A 3 -45.13 -55.72 31.93
CA HIS A 3 -43.68 -55.88 31.94
C HIS A 3 -43.25 -56.95 30.93
N ASN A 4 -42.20 -56.67 30.13
CA ASN A 4 -41.51 -57.70 29.35
C ASN A 4 -40.05 -57.83 29.80
N ASN A 5 -39.84 -58.90 30.56
CA ASN A 5 -38.56 -59.55 30.83
C ASN A 5 -37.90 -60.03 29.52
N ARG A 6 -36.60 -59.81 29.34
CA ARG A 6 -35.72 -60.83 28.74
C ARG A 6 -34.36 -60.88 29.44
N ALA A 7 -34.01 -62.12 29.78
CA ALA A 7 -32.92 -62.57 30.62
C ALA A 7 -31.54 -62.56 29.91
N PRO A 8 -30.44 -62.59 30.69
CA PRO A 8 -29.07 -62.60 30.17
C PRO A 8 -28.53 -64.02 29.94
N ARG A 9 -27.67 -64.21 28.94
CA ARG A 9 -26.88 -65.43 28.68
C ARG A 9 -25.58 -65.06 27.90
N PRO A 10 -24.55 -65.92 27.85
CA PRO A 10 -23.53 -66.05 28.89
C PRO A 10 -22.11 -65.75 28.34
N ARG A 11 -21.16 -65.58 29.26
CA ARG A 11 -19.72 -65.49 28.97
C ARG A 11 -19.18 -66.80 28.40
N SER A 12 -18.42 -66.74 27.32
CA SER A 12 -17.42 -67.75 26.94
C SER A 12 -16.02 -67.13 27.06
N SER A 13 -15.26 -67.64 28.02
CA SER A 13 -13.83 -67.43 28.17
C SER A 13 -13.08 -68.45 27.30
N SER A 14 -12.14 -68.01 26.48
CA SER A 14 -11.01 -68.83 26.02
C SER A 14 -9.86 -67.88 25.66
N LEU A 15 -8.90 -67.74 26.57
CA LEU A 15 -7.60 -68.41 26.53
C LEU A 15 -6.65 -67.80 25.48
N VAL A 16 -5.74 -66.99 26.03
CA VAL A 16 -4.54 -66.42 25.41
C VAL A 16 -3.60 -67.55 24.95
N PRO A 17 -2.85 -67.36 23.86
CA PRO A 17 -1.40 -67.47 24.02
C PRO A 17 -0.65 -66.31 23.38
N PHE A 18 0.33 -65.88 24.17
CA PHE A 18 1.47 -65.03 23.89
C PHE A 18 2.19 -65.40 22.57
N MET A 19 2.72 -64.36 21.92
CA MET A 19 3.88 -64.36 21.03
C MET A 19 3.81 -65.14 19.72
N ARG A 20 3.62 -64.40 18.62
CA ARG A 20 4.42 -64.56 17.40
C ARG A 20 4.30 -63.33 16.49
N GLY A 21 5.42 -62.59 16.38
CA GLY A 21 5.67 -61.50 15.44
C GLY A 21 5.16 -60.13 15.94
N ILE A 22 5.94 -59.21 16.53
CA ILE A 22 7.29 -58.74 16.19
C ILE A 22 7.66 -59.01 14.74
N VAL A 23 6.96 -58.35 13.81
CA VAL A 23 7.46 -57.54 12.68
C VAL A 23 6.18 -56.97 12.08
N HIS A 24 6.12 -55.67 11.74
CA HIS A 24 4.97 -54.93 11.14
C HIS A 24 4.16 -54.03 12.08
N ASN A 25 4.83 -53.22 12.91
CA ASN A 25 4.24 -51.95 13.37
C ASN A 25 5.30 -50.88 13.67
N LEU A 26 6.32 -50.78 12.81
CA LEU A 26 7.38 -49.75 12.86
C LEU A 26 7.22 -48.51 11.95
N PRO A 27 6.15 -48.29 11.16
CA PRO A 27 5.97 -46.97 10.53
C PRO A 27 5.28 -45.94 11.43
N PHE A 28 4.50 -46.36 12.43
CA PHE A 28 3.57 -45.43 13.12
C PHE A 28 4.07 -44.86 14.45
N VAL A 29 5.19 -45.34 15.01
CA VAL A 29 5.79 -44.76 16.23
C VAL A 29 6.84 -43.69 15.90
N MET A 30 7.35 -43.63 14.66
CA MET A 30 8.16 -42.52 14.17
C MET A 30 7.33 -41.27 13.77
N LEU A 31 6.00 -41.40 13.64
CA LEU A 31 5.12 -40.28 13.28
C LEU A 31 4.65 -39.46 14.49
N ALA A 32 4.76 -40.00 15.71
CA ALA A 32 4.34 -39.30 16.94
C ALA A 32 5.51 -38.62 17.71
N ALA A 33 6.77 -38.93 17.38
CA ALA A 33 7.94 -38.27 17.98
C ALA A 33 8.53 -37.16 17.08
N ALA A 34 8.13 -37.07 15.80
CA ALA A 34 8.53 -35.99 14.90
C ALA A 34 7.65 -34.72 15.03
N ILE A 35 6.58 -34.76 15.82
CA ILE A 35 5.60 -33.65 15.94
C ILE A 35 5.78 -32.82 17.23
N ALA A 36 6.66 -33.21 18.16
CA ALA A 36 6.73 -32.58 19.50
C ALA A 36 8.12 -32.07 19.95
N ALA A 37 9.17 -32.09 19.11
CA ALA A 37 10.53 -31.78 19.57
C ALA A 37 11.41 -30.98 18.60
N VAL A 38 10.84 -30.03 17.86
CA VAL A 38 11.55 -28.79 17.45
C VAL A 38 10.58 -27.61 17.56
N ALA A 39 9.90 -27.52 18.70
CA ALA A 39 9.40 -26.25 19.21
C ALA A 39 10.49 -25.74 20.14
N PHE A 40 11.42 -24.95 19.62
CA PHE A 40 12.12 -23.84 20.29
C PHE A 40 13.15 -23.29 19.28
N ALA A 41 13.03 -21.99 18.98
CA ALA A 41 13.86 -21.18 18.09
C ALA A 41 13.41 -21.00 16.62
N VAL A 42 12.12 -20.75 16.38
CA VAL A 42 11.75 -19.64 15.47
C VAL A 42 10.59 -18.92 16.15
N GLY A 43 10.90 -17.81 16.81
CA GLY A 43 9.88 -16.91 17.31
C GLY A 43 9.01 -16.50 16.13
N GLY A 44 7.75 -16.91 16.18
CA GLY A 44 6.68 -16.27 15.45
C GLY A 44 6.59 -14.84 15.93
N ILE A 45 7.29 -13.96 15.23
CA ILE A 45 6.77 -12.64 14.92
C ILE A 45 6.54 -12.75 13.42
N SER A 46 5.28 -12.68 13.03
CA SER A 46 4.85 -12.32 11.69
C SER A 46 5.65 -11.10 11.24
N GLY A 47 6.77 -11.35 10.57
CA GLY A 47 7.50 -10.32 9.85
C GLY A 47 6.56 -9.84 8.78
N GLY A 48 5.99 -8.64 8.97
CA GLY A 48 5.46 -7.90 7.84
C GLY A 48 6.52 -7.96 6.74
N ALA A 49 6.12 -8.38 5.55
CA ALA A 49 7.00 -8.28 4.40
C ALA A 49 7.57 -6.85 4.39
N PRO A 50 8.89 -6.66 4.22
CA PRO A 50 9.44 -5.33 4.11
C PRO A 50 8.68 -4.60 2.99
N THR A 51 8.20 -3.42 3.34
CA THR A 51 7.43 -2.50 2.49
C THR A 51 8.15 -2.27 1.16
N GLY A 52 7.37 -2.23 0.09
CA GLY A 52 7.86 -2.10 -1.27
C GLY A 52 8.76 -0.92 -1.51
N SER A 53 10.02 -1.19 -1.83
CA SER A 53 10.92 -0.18 -2.39
C SER A 53 10.46 0.19 -3.80
N ALA A 54 10.12 1.47 -3.99
CA ALA A 54 9.84 2.04 -5.30
C ALA A 54 10.96 1.69 -6.29
N ALA A 55 10.59 1.24 -7.50
CA ALA A 55 11.57 1.16 -8.58
C ALA A 55 11.85 2.57 -9.09
N SER A 56 12.89 3.19 -8.53
CA SER A 56 13.39 4.49 -8.97
C SER A 56 14.42 4.29 -10.08
N SER A 57 14.25 5.02 -11.20
CA SER A 57 15.28 5.05 -12.24
C SER A 57 16.38 6.04 -11.86
N PRO A 58 17.67 5.66 -11.90
CA PRO A 58 18.77 6.62 -11.85
C PRO A 58 18.82 7.42 -13.17
N GLY A 59 17.99 8.45 -13.28
CA GLY A 59 18.30 9.68 -14.00
C GLY A 59 18.67 9.66 -15.50
N THR A 60 18.54 8.58 -16.26
CA THR A 60 19.03 8.55 -17.67
C THR A 60 18.00 8.42 -18.79
N ASP A 61 16.69 8.50 -18.54
CA ASP A 61 15.71 8.61 -19.64
C ASP A 61 14.90 9.91 -19.54
N GLY A 62 14.98 10.69 -20.63
CA GLY A 62 14.62 12.10 -20.70
C GLY A 62 13.12 12.39 -20.58
N TRP A 63 12.81 13.68 -20.58
CA TRP A 63 11.45 14.18 -20.64
C TRP A 63 10.70 13.62 -21.85
N ILE A 64 9.59 12.93 -21.61
CA ILE A 64 8.69 12.41 -22.63
C ILE A 64 7.65 13.49 -22.92
N ALA A 65 7.63 14.00 -24.15
CA ALA A 65 6.71 15.08 -24.54
C ALA A 65 5.24 14.64 -24.44
N LEU A 66 4.41 15.48 -23.81
CA LEU A 66 2.97 15.34 -23.79
C LEU A 66 2.40 15.89 -25.11
N ARG A 67 1.59 15.08 -25.79
CA ARG A 67 0.85 15.51 -27.00
C ARG A 67 -0.43 16.30 -26.68
N GLY A 68 -0.74 16.46 -25.39
CA GLY A 68 -1.92 17.13 -24.85
C GLY A 68 -2.15 16.72 -23.40
N GLN A 69 -3.14 17.34 -22.76
CA GLN A 69 -3.52 17.10 -21.36
C GLN A 69 -4.67 16.10 -21.21
N SER A 70 -4.98 15.33 -22.26
CA SER A 70 -6.03 14.31 -22.16
C SER A 70 -5.49 13.07 -21.44
N THR A 71 -6.38 12.36 -20.75
CA THR A 71 -6.08 11.07 -20.09
C THR A 71 -5.31 10.12 -21.00
N TYR A 72 -5.74 9.98 -22.26
CA TYR A 72 -5.07 9.12 -23.23
C TYR A 72 -3.65 9.59 -23.57
N ALA A 73 -3.44 10.90 -23.73
CA ALA A 73 -2.12 11.45 -24.06
C ALA A 73 -1.11 11.28 -22.92
N ILE A 74 -1.55 11.48 -21.67
CA ILE A 74 -0.73 11.28 -20.48
C ILE A 74 -0.36 9.81 -20.32
N ILE A 75 -1.33 8.89 -20.41
CA ILE A 75 -1.08 7.44 -20.33
C ILE A 75 -0.12 6.99 -21.44
N ALA A 76 -0.35 7.43 -22.68
CA ALA A 76 0.51 7.06 -23.80
C ALA A 76 1.94 7.61 -23.67
N ALA A 77 2.13 8.75 -23.02
CA ALA A 77 3.46 9.26 -22.69
C ALA A 77 4.10 8.45 -21.56
N ALA A 78 3.37 8.16 -20.48
CA ALA A 78 3.88 7.36 -19.37
C ALA A 78 4.35 5.96 -19.82
N GLN A 79 3.58 5.31 -20.70
CA GLN A 79 3.91 3.99 -21.26
C GLN A 79 5.18 3.96 -22.14
N GLN A 80 5.70 5.11 -22.58
CA GLN A 80 7.00 5.19 -23.27
C GLN A 80 8.18 5.09 -22.29
N SER A 81 7.92 5.17 -20.98
CA SER A 81 8.96 5.01 -19.98
C SER A 81 9.50 3.56 -19.97
N PRO A 82 10.82 3.37 -19.89
CA PRO A 82 11.41 2.05 -19.72
C PRO A 82 10.88 1.30 -18.50
N LEU A 83 10.36 2.00 -17.47
CA LEU A 83 9.80 1.38 -16.26
C LEU A 83 8.58 0.48 -16.55
N PHE A 84 7.89 0.66 -17.68
CA PHE A 84 6.82 -0.23 -18.16
C PHE A 84 7.33 -1.50 -18.84
N HIS A 85 8.60 -1.52 -19.25
CA HIS A 85 9.22 -2.61 -19.99
C HIS A 85 10.18 -3.44 -19.14
N VAL A 86 10.48 -3.00 -17.91
CA VAL A 86 11.30 -3.80 -16.99
C VAL A 86 10.52 -5.03 -16.58
N ASN A 87 10.97 -6.19 -17.04
CA ASN A 87 10.45 -7.48 -16.59
C ASN A 87 11.00 -7.74 -15.17
N ARG A 88 10.26 -7.30 -14.15
CA ARG A 88 10.73 -7.31 -12.75
C ARG A 88 10.59 -8.70 -12.14
N GLY A 89 11.38 -9.67 -12.60
CA GLY A 89 11.40 -11.07 -12.15
C GLY A 89 12.09 -11.30 -10.79
N GLY A 90 11.79 -10.50 -9.77
CA GLY A 90 12.36 -10.61 -8.42
C GLY A 90 11.31 -10.50 -7.31
N THR A 91 11.73 -10.57 -6.05
CA THR A 91 10.88 -10.50 -4.84
C THR A 91 10.57 -9.07 -4.37
N GLY A 92 10.77 -8.05 -5.21
CA GLY A 92 10.38 -6.67 -4.88
C GLY A 92 8.91 -6.42 -5.24
N ASP A 93 8.24 -5.52 -4.53
CA ASP A 93 6.86 -5.10 -4.78
C ASP A 93 6.73 -4.43 -6.16
N TYR A 94 6.55 -5.28 -7.17
CA TYR A 94 6.51 -4.89 -8.55
C TYR A 94 5.17 -5.34 -9.13
N LEU A 95 4.30 -4.36 -9.43
CA LEU A 95 3.04 -4.62 -10.11
C LEU A 95 3.28 -5.42 -11.39
N HIS A 96 2.79 -6.67 -11.39
CA HIS A 96 2.96 -7.61 -12.50
C HIS A 96 2.02 -7.31 -13.68
N ASP A 97 0.97 -6.54 -13.45
CA ASP A 97 0.00 -6.12 -14.47
C ASP A 97 -0.08 -4.59 -14.51
N LEU A 98 0.43 -4.00 -15.60
CA LEU A 98 0.34 -2.58 -15.91
C LEU A 98 -0.58 -2.32 -17.11
N SER A 99 -1.37 -3.32 -17.53
CA SER A 99 -2.23 -3.23 -18.72
C SER A 99 -3.51 -2.44 -18.45
N HIS A 100 -3.91 -2.28 -17.19
CA HIS A 100 -5.10 -1.55 -16.77
C HIS A 100 -4.69 -0.29 -15.99
N LEU A 101 -4.73 0.85 -16.67
CA LEU A 101 -4.44 2.15 -16.06
C LEU A 101 -5.73 2.96 -15.90
N GLY A 102 -5.85 3.61 -14.75
CA GLY A 102 -6.95 4.50 -14.42
C GLY A 102 -6.81 5.90 -15.02
N THR A 103 -7.66 6.82 -14.56
CA THR A 103 -7.58 8.22 -14.98
C THR A 103 -6.44 8.91 -14.23
N PRO A 104 -5.46 9.52 -14.93
CA PRO A 104 -4.43 10.34 -14.31
C PRO A 104 -5.05 11.47 -13.49
N VAL A 105 -4.50 11.70 -12.31
CA VAL A 105 -4.86 12.83 -11.47
C VAL A 105 -3.62 13.67 -11.23
N MET A 106 -3.70 14.93 -11.63
CA MET A 106 -2.66 15.90 -11.35
C MET A 106 -2.69 16.24 -9.86
N VAL A 107 -1.53 16.12 -9.21
CA VAL A 107 -1.32 16.49 -7.81
C VAL A 107 -0.20 17.51 -7.75
N HIS A 108 -0.35 18.45 -6.83
CA HIS A 108 0.63 19.52 -6.69
C HIS A 108 1.78 19.09 -5.78
N GLY A 109 2.99 19.49 -6.13
CA GLY A 109 4.11 19.43 -5.20
C GLY A 109 3.85 20.36 -4.03
N ILE A 110 3.98 19.87 -2.78
CA ILE A 110 3.87 20.77 -1.63
C ILE A 110 5.01 21.81 -1.68
N PRO A 111 4.73 23.12 -1.52
CA PRO A 111 5.78 24.12 -1.43
C PRO A 111 6.75 23.79 -0.30
N GLY A 112 8.01 23.49 -0.65
CA GLY A 112 9.08 23.26 0.30
C GLY A 112 9.72 24.56 0.81
N PRO A 113 10.63 24.49 1.78
CA PRO A 113 11.48 25.59 2.17
C PRO A 113 12.29 26.04 0.96
N HIS A 114 12.31 27.34 0.71
CA HIS A 114 13.13 27.91 -0.34
C HIS A 114 14.59 27.45 -0.16
N PRO A 115 15.25 26.88 -1.19
CA PRO A 115 14.90 26.94 -2.62
C PRO A 115 14.21 25.67 -3.19
N VAL A 116 13.74 24.74 -2.37
CA VAL A 116 13.20 23.45 -2.83
C VAL A 116 11.77 23.63 -3.35
N VAL A 117 11.63 23.69 -4.68
CA VAL A 117 10.34 23.64 -5.37
C VAL A 117 10.08 22.18 -5.76
N LEU A 118 9.09 21.55 -5.12
CA LEU A 118 8.62 20.24 -5.57
C LEU A 118 7.89 20.41 -6.91
N SER A 119 8.08 19.43 -7.80
CA SER A 119 7.39 19.41 -9.09
C SER A 119 5.93 19.03 -8.90
N ASP A 120 5.09 19.37 -9.88
CA ASP A 120 3.76 18.76 -9.99
C ASP A 120 3.89 17.35 -10.59
N TYR A 121 2.91 16.50 -10.30
CA TYR A 121 2.92 15.11 -10.72
C TYR A 121 1.58 14.72 -11.34
N ASP A 122 1.63 13.84 -12.34
CA ASP A 122 0.49 13.02 -12.73
C ASP A 122 0.61 11.67 -12.01
N ILE A 123 -0.37 11.36 -11.15
CA ILE A 123 -0.51 10.06 -10.50
C ILE A 123 -1.51 9.24 -11.30
N ILE A 124 -1.05 8.14 -11.90
CA ILE A 124 -1.88 7.27 -12.73
C ILE A 124 -2.17 5.98 -11.96
N PRO A 125 -3.42 5.72 -11.54
CA PRO A 125 -3.76 4.47 -10.85
C PRO A 125 -3.44 3.26 -11.72
N VAL A 126 -2.85 2.23 -11.13
CA VAL A 126 -2.80 0.90 -11.72
C VAL A 126 -3.97 0.10 -11.15
N LEU A 127 -4.85 -0.39 -12.02
CA LEU A 127 -6.12 -1.00 -11.62
C LEU A 127 -6.06 -2.52 -11.63
N ASP A 128 -6.69 -3.15 -10.64
CA ASP A 128 -7.03 -4.57 -10.71
C ASP A 128 -8.25 -4.81 -11.62
N ARG A 129 -8.61 -6.09 -11.79
CA ARG A 129 -9.77 -6.51 -12.58
C ARG A 129 -11.11 -6.03 -12.00
N ASN A 130 -11.15 -5.63 -10.74
CA ASN A 130 -12.34 -5.10 -10.08
C ASN A 130 -12.41 -3.56 -10.18
N GLY A 131 -11.42 -2.92 -10.80
CA GLY A 131 -11.33 -1.47 -10.91
C GLY A 131 -10.81 -0.77 -9.64
N ASN A 132 -10.19 -1.49 -8.71
CA ASN A 132 -9.51 -0.90 -7.55
C ASN A 132 -8.08 -0.52 -7.91
N ALA A 133 -7.58 0.60 -7.39
CA ALA A 133 -6.17 0.94 -7.57
C ALA A 133 -5.30 0.05 -6.67
N VAL A 134 -4.44 -0.77 -7.25
CA VAL A 134 -3.47 -1.62 -6.55
C VAL A 134 -2.09 -0.99 -6.48
N GLY A 135 -1.93 0.19 -7.07
CA GLY A 135 -0.73 1.01 -7.01
C GLY A 135 -0.84 2.21 -7.94
N ALA A 136 0.28 2.84 -8.20
CA ALA A 136 0.33 4.04 -9.02
C ALA A 136 1.60 4.15 -9.85
N VAL A 137 1.47 4.77 -11.01
CA VAL A 137 2.59 5.31 -11.77
C VAL A 137 2.75 6.77 -11.36
N VAL A 138 3.91 7.11 -10.81
CA VAL A 138 4.23 8.47 -10.37
C VAL A 138 5.02 9.15 -11.47
N ALA A 139 4.39 10.08 -12.19
CA ALA A 139 5.00 10.81 -13.29
C ALA A 139 5.25 12.27 -12.90
N VAL A 140 6.51 12.66 -12.82
CA VAL A 140 6.91 14.06 -12.59
C VAL A 140 6.62 14.87 -13.84
N LEU A 141 6.05 16.07 -13.68
CA LEU A 141 5.85 17.03 -14.76
C LEU A 141 7.01 18.03 -14.83
N ASN A 142 7.37 18.45 -16.04
CA ASN A 142 8.28 19.58 -16.21
C ASN A 142 7.58 20.89 -15.80
N PRO A 143 8.29 22.00 -15.54
CA PRO A 143 7.67 23.24 -15.06
C PRO A 143 6.58 23.83 -15.96
N ASN A 144 6.58 23.51 -17.26
CA ASN A 144 5.58 23.98 -18.21
C ASN A 144 4.42 23.00 -18.43
N HIS A 145 4.44 21.84 -17.75
CA HIS A 145 3.49 20.75 -17.89
C HIS A 145 3.35 20.25 -19.34
N THR A 146 4.42 20.32 -20.14
CA THR A 146 4.46 19.88 -21.55
C THR A 146 5.17 18.55 -21.74
N ALA A 147 5.78 18.01 -20.70
CA ALA A 147 6.46 16.73 -20.73
C ALA A 147 6.43 16.11 -19.34
N LEU A 148 6.49 14.78 -19.30
CA LEU A 148 6.57 14.01 -18.07
C LEU A 148 7.80 13.11 -18.03
N ARG A 149 8.14 12.66 -16.83
CA ARG A 149 9.10 11.56 -16.60
C ARG A 149 8.52 10.66 -15.52
N VAL A 150 8.38 9.37 -15.81
CA VAL A 150 7.96 8.39 -14.80
C VAL A 150 9.11 8.22 -13.80
N GLN A 151 8.87 8.63 -12.56
CA GLN A 151 9.83 8.54 -11.46
C GLN A 151 9.82 7.15 -10.84
N SER A 152 8.62 6.62 -10.59
CA SER A 152 8.41 5.32 -9.96
C SER A 152 7.10 4.67 -10.42
N ILE A 153 7.00 3.37 -10.17
CA ILE A 153 5.76 2.61 -10.24
C ILE A 153 5.68 1.83 -8.94
N ASP A 154 4.69 2.18 -8.14
CA ASP A 154 4.58 1.84 -6.73
C ASP A 154 3.37 0.93 -6.52
N THR A 155 3.49 -0.02 -5.59
CA THR A 155 2.44 -0.96 -5.23
C THR A 155 1.80 -0.53 -3.93
N TYR A 156 0.46 -0.48 -3.86
CA TYR A 156 -0.24 -0.21 -2.62
C TYR A 156 -0.37 -1.48 -1.77
N THR A 157 -0.05 -1.38 -0.49
CA THR A 157 -0.24 -2.46 0.49
C THR A 157 -1.72 -2.81 0.67
N THR A 158 -2.60 -1.81 0.55
CA THR A 158 -4.05 -1.97 0.56
C THR A 158 -4.64 -1.27 -0.65
N PRO A 159 -5.31 -1.99 -1.55
CA PRO A 159 -5.91 -1.40 -2.74
C PRO A 159 -6.90 -0.28 -2.40
N HIS A 160 -6.91 0.78 -3.20
CA HIS A 160 -7.89 1.85 -3.08
C HIS A 160 -9.15 1.52 -3.89
N PRO A 161 -10.35 1.68 -3.30
CA PRO A 161 -11.57 1.35 -3.98
C PRO A 161 -11.80 2.27 -5.19
N HIS A 162 -12.38 1.71 -6.26
CA HIS A 162 -12.85 2.46 -7.43
C HIS A 162 -11.79 3.30 -8.15
N GLY A 163 -10.53 2.89 -8.09
CA GLY A 163 -9.43 3.55 -8.80
C GLY A 163 -9.01 4.89 -8.19
N ALA A 164 -9.39 5.15 -6.94
CA ALA A 164 -9.01 6.38 -6.25
C ALA A 164 -7.50 6.44 -6.00
N ILE A 165 -6.88 7.61 -6.22
CA ILE A 165 -5.47 7.83 -5.87
C ILE A 165 -5.28 8.20 -4.39
N ALA A 166 -6.29 8.78 -3.75
CA ALA A 166 -6.24 9.19 -2.35
C ALA A 166 -7.19 8.33 -1.50
N ARG A 167 -6.76 7.99 -0.28
CA ARG A 167 -7.59 7.23 0.68
C ARG A 167 -8.81 7.99 1.17
N MET A 168 -8.73 9.31 1.12
CA MET A 168 -9.76 10.21 1.61
C MET A 168 -10.30 11.03 0.45
N THR A 169 -11.62 11.26 0.43
CA THR A 169 -12.25 12.21 -0.48
C THR A 169 -12.05 13.65 -0.01
N GLN A 170 -12.15 14.61 -0.92
CA GLN A 170 -12.08 16.04 -0.59
C GLN A 170 -13.09 16.44 0.50
N GLY A 171 -14.32 15.94 0.43
CA GLY A 171 -15.37 16.24 1.41
C GLY A 171 -15.08 15.68 2.81
N GLN A 172 -14.48 14.49 2.89
CA GLN A 172 -14.00 13.95 4.17
C GLN A 172 -12.87 14.81 4.73
N ALA A 173 -11.92 15.27 3.90
CA ALA A 173 -10.84 16.15 4.35
C ALA A 173 -11.37 17.47 4.92
N VAL A 174 -12.36 18.08 4.24
CA VAL A 174 -13.05 19.28 4.75
C VAL A 174 -13.69 19.00 6.11
N THR A 175 -14.37 17.85 6.25
CA THR A 175 -15.05 17.47 7.50
C THR A 175 -14.06 17.32 8.65
N VAL A 176 -12.93 16.64 8.42
CA VAL A 176 -11.85 16.47 9.42
C VAL A 176 -11.25 17.82 9.81
N MET A 177 -10.97 18.69 8.83
CA MET A 177 -10.44 20.03 9.06
C MET A 177 -11.36 20.88 9.94
N GLN A 178 -12.65 20.88 9.63
CA GLN A 178 -13.66 21.61 10.40
C GLN A 178 -13.81 21.03 11.81
N ALA A 179 -13.79 19.71 11.97
CA ALA A 179 -13.92 19.07 13.27
C ALA A 179 -12.74 19.36 14.21
N GLN A 180 -11.50 19.30 13.70
CA GLN A 180 -10.30 19.38 14.55
C GLN A 180 -9.76 20.81 14.72
N ARG A 181 -9.84 21.65 13.68
CA ARG A 181 -9.28 23.01 13.71
C ARG A 181 -10.33 24.11 13.69
N ARG A 182 -11.61 23.76 13.48
CA ARG A 182 -12.73 24.72 13.32
C ARG A 182 -12.42 25.77 12.25
N GLN A 183 -11.63 25.41 11.24
CA GLN A 183 -11.30 26.29 10.14
C GLN A 183 -12.18 25.98 8.94
N THR A 184 -12.40 27.01 8.14
CA THR A 184 -13.00 26.94 6.81
C THR A 184 -11.94 27.22 5.76
N LEU A 185 -12.27 27.02 4.48
CA LEU A 185 -11.40 27.38 3.37
C LEU A 185 -11.23 28.90 3.29
N VAL A 186 -10.06 29.36 2.80
CA VAL A 186 -9.84 30.77 2.51
C VAL A 186 -10.66 31.18 1.27
N GLY A 187 -11.57 32.14 1.42
CA GLY A 187 -12.43 32.59 0.32
C GLY A 187 -13.20 31.44 -0.35
N ALA A 188 -13.23 31.44 -1.68
CA ALA A 188 -13.86 30.40 -2.52
C ALA A 188 -12.87 29.32 -2.99
N THR A 189 -11.79 29.08 -2.25
CA THR A 189 -10.80 28.03 -2.59
C THR A 189 -11.33 26.63 -2.29
N GLN A 190 -10.62 25.62 -2.78
CA GLN A 190 -10.90 24.21 -2.54
C GLN A 190 -9.64 23.51 -2.04
N PRO A 191 -9.75 22.44 -1.22
CA PRO A 191 -8.61 21.60 -0.91
C PRO A 191 -8.04 21.00 -2.19
N GLN A 192 -6.71 20.93 -2.27
CA GLN A 192 -5.99 20.37 -3.40
C GLN A 192 -5.30 19.07 -2.98
N LEU A 193 -5.23 18.09 -3.88
CA LEU A 193 -4.38 16.95 -3.65
C LEU A 193 -2.93 17.39 -3.81
N ALA A 194 -2.14 17.01 -2.82
CA ALA A 194 -0.73 17.29 -2.78
C ALA A 194 0.04 15.99 -2.58
N TYR A 195 1.19 15.92 -3.24
CA TYR A 195 2.09 14.78 -3.17
C TYR A 195 3.48 15.30 -2.84
N PHE A 196 4.18 14.54 -2.02
CA PHE A 196 5.60 14.74 -1.79
C PHE A 196 6.24 13.36 -1.70
N PRO A 197 7.27 13.09 -2.48
CA PRO A 197 7.98 11.83 -2.36
C PRO A 197 8.66 11.80 -0.99
N ILE A 198 8.31 10.82 -0.17
CA ILE A 198 9.02 10.59 1.09
C ILE A 198 10.12 9.55 0.85
N ASP A 199 11.30 9.81 1.39
CA ASP A 199 12.37 8.82 1.44
C ASP A 199 11.95 7.66 2.36
N GLN A 200 11.53 6.54 1.77
CA GLN A 200 11.15 5.33 2.50
C GLN A 200 12.29 4.81 3.38
N HIS A 201 13.54 4.91 2.94
CA HIS A 201 14.67 4.50 3.75
C HIS A 201 14.84 5.41 4.98
N ALA A 202 14.57 6.70 4.84
CA ALA A 202 14.56 7.62 5.97
C ALA A 202 13.44 7.30 6.99
N LEU A 203 12.25 6.92 6.51
CA LEU A 203 11.15 6.42 7.35
C LEU A 203 11.55 5.12 8.08
N ASP A 204 12.06 4.12 7.35
CA ASP A 204 12.40 2.80 7.88
C ASP A 204 13.54 2.86 8.91
N THR A 205 14.48 3.79 8.74
CA THR A 205 15.58 4.04 9.68
C THR A 205 15.19 4.94 10.85
N GLY A 206 13.97 5.47 10.87
CA GLY A 206 13.49 6.41 11.89
C GLY A 206 14.18 7.77 11.85
N THR A 207 14.84 8.09 10.74
CA THR A 207 15.43 9.43 10.52
C THR A 207 14.40 10.45 10.03
N LEU A 208 13.20 9.97 9.69
CA LEU A 208 12.03 10.75 9.36
C LEU A 208 10.81 10.32 10.22
N ASP A 209 10.15 11.28 10.86
CA ASP A 209 8.91 11.03 11.64
C ASP A 209 7.71 11.66 10.93
N TRP A 210 7.15 10.92 9.97
CA TRP A 210 5.90 11.28 9.30
C TRP A 210 5.07 10.04 8.99
N ASN A 211 3.93 9.89 9.67
CA ASN A 211 3.02 8.74 9.54
C ASN A 211 1.63 9.12 9.02
N SER A 212 1.36 10.42 8.84
CA SER A 212 0.04 10.93 8.45
C SER A 212 -0.20 10.89 6.94
N GLY A 213 0.80 10.54 6.14
CA GLY A 213 0.67 10.29 4.70
C GLY A 213 0.14 8.91 4.34
N GLY A 214 0.11 7.97 5.29
CA GLY A 214 -0.28 6.58 5.06
C GLY A 214 0.80 5.61 5.51
N ILE A 215 0.51 4.32 5.37
CA ILE A 215 1.50 3.23 5.59
C ILE A 215 2.58 3.26 4.50
N LEU A 216 2.27 3.88 3.36
CA LEU A 216 3.18 4.10 2.26
C LEU A 216 3.39 5.60 2.02
N PRO A 217 4.61 5.99 1.64
CA PRO A 217 5.01 7.38 1.42
C PRO A 217 4.33 8.05 0.22
N ASP A 218 3.61 7.27 -0.58
CA ASP A 218 3.15 7.67 -1.92
C ASP A 218 1.67 8.01 -2.03
N ASP A 219 0.90 7.96 -0.94
CA ASP A 219 -0.52 8.33 -0.97
C ASP A 219 -0.66 9.87 -0.98
N PRO A 220 -1.26 10.48 -2.02
CA PRO A 220 -1.52 11.92 -2.03
C PRO A 220 -2.45 12.33 -0.89
N ILE A 221 -2.12 13.43 -0.22
CA ILE A 221 -2.88 13.99 0.90
C ILE A 221 -3.58 15.28 0.50
N TRP A 222 -4.51 15.76 1.33
CA TRP A 222 -5.25 16.99 1.04
C TRP A 222 -4.57 18.20 1.67
N GLN A 223 -4.08 19.11 0.84
CA GLN A 223 -3.65 20.44 1.26
C GLN A 223 -4.86 21.36 1.39
N PHE A 224 -4.92 22.05 2.53
CA PHE A 224 -6.04 22.89 2.92
C PHE A 224 -5.57 24.31 3.21
N PRO A 225 -5.89 25.29 2.34
CA PRO A 225 -5.64 26.69 2.62
C PRO A 225 -6.73 27.24 3.56
N ALA A 226 -6.41 27.40 4.84
CA ALA A 226 -7.39 27.78 5.86
C ALA A 226 -7.69 29.29 5.86
N SER A 227 -8.89 29.65 6.32
CA SER A 227 -9.38 31.03 6.37
C SER A 227 -8.59 31.95 7.29
N ASN A 228 -7.82 31.40 8.24
CA ASN A 228 -6.85 32.13 9.05
C ASN A 228 -5.53 32.44 8.31
N GLY A 229 -5.39 32.06 7.04
CA GLY A 229 -4.19 32.25 6.23
C GLY A 229 -3.09 31.21 6.44
N ALA A 230 -3.27 30.25 7.35
CA ALA A 230 -2.32 29.16 7.56
C ALA A 230 -2.57 28.00 6.57
N GLY A 231 -1.49 27.35 6.16
CA GLY A 231 -1.54 26.12 5.36
C GLY A 231 -1.59 24.88 6.25
N TYR A 232 -2.54 23.99 5.98
CA TYR A 232 -2.65 22.71 6.63
C TYR A 232 -2.65 21.58 5.62
N VAL A 233 -2.37 20.37 6.10
CA VAL A 233 -2.62 19.13 5.38
C VAL A 233 -3.49 18.21 6.22
N VAL A 234 -4.35 17.46 5.56
CA VAL A 234 -5.17 16.41 6.18
C VAL A 234 -4.60 15.07 5.74
N GLY A 235 -4.08 14.33 6.72
CA GLY A 235 -3.47 13.04 6.52
C GLY A 235 -4.48 11.92 6.30
N THR A 236 -4.01 10.79 5.79
CA THR A 236 -4.80 9.55 5.67
C THR A 236 -5.13 8.92 7.02
N ASP A 237 -4.43 9.33 8.08
CA ASP A 237 -4.69 8.99 9.48
C ASP A 237 -5.89 9.75 10.09
N ASN A 238 -6.55 10.60 9.29
CA ASN A 238 -7.61 11.52 9.71
C ASN A 238 -7.14 12.60 10.69
N SER A 239 -5.87 12.99 10.66
CA SER A 239 -5.33 14.07 11.48
C SER A 239 -5.04 15.32 10.65
N VAL A 240 -5.11 16.49 11.29
CA VAL A 240 -4.76 17.78 10.67
C VAL A 240 -3.40 18.25 11.15
N HIS A 241 -2.49 18.45 10.20
CA HIS A 241 -1.13 18.91 10.45
C HIS A 241 -0.91 20.29 9.83
N PRO A 242 -0.21 21.21 10.51
CA PRO A 242 0.30 22.39 9.82
C PRO A 242 1.30 21.95 8.74
N ILE A 243 1.40 22.68 7.63
CA ILE A 243 2.41 22.39 6.59
C ILE A 243 3.83 22.35 7.19
N SER A 244 4.12 23.15 8.21
CA SER A 244 5.41 23.15 8.93
C SER A 244 5.73 21.86 9.68
N ALA A 245 4.78 20.94 9.84
CA ALA A 245 5.05 19.62 10.44
C ALA A 245 5.47 18.58 9.39
N LEU A 246 5.48 18.94 8.10
CA LEU A 246 5.95 18.04 7.07
C LEU A 246 7.46 17.87 7.19
N PRO A 247 7.99 16.66 6.90
CA PRO A 247 9.38 16.32 7.16
C PRO A 247 10.42 17.13 6.38
N PHE A 248 9.98 17.82 5.34
CA PHE A 248 10.79 18.69 4.50
C PHE A 248 10.39 20.15 4.65
N ALA A 249 9.40 20.49 5.48
CA ALA A 249 8.99 21.87 5.69
C ALA A 249 10.03 22.64 6.54
N PRO A 250 10.14 23.98 6.38
CA PRO A 250 11.09 24.81 7.14
C PRO A 250 10.89 24.76 8.66
#